data_AF-A0A3P7KRG6-F1
#
_entry.id   AF-A0A3P7KRG6-F1
#
_cell.length_a   1.000
_cell.length_b   1.000
_cell.length_c   1.000
_cell.angle_alpha   90.00
_cell.angle_beta   90.00
_cell.angle_gamma   90.00
#
_symmetry.space_group_name_H-M   'P 1'
#
loop_
_entity.id
_entity.type
_entity.pdbx_description
1 polymer ?
#
loop_
_entity_poly.entity_id
_entity_poly.type
_entity_poly.pdbx_seq_one_letter_code
_entity_poly.pdbx_strand_id
1 'polypeptide(L)' 'HTAGKYRGVHAVKLLGWGVENGTKFWLGANSWSEDWGEKGYFRFLRGENHCDFEQGISAGLFRLD' A
#
# COMPACT_ATOMS: atom_id res chain seq x y z
N HIS A 1 0.57 -11.31 3.14
CA HIS A 1 0.25 -12.41 2.20
C HIS A 1 0.73 -13.71 2.81
N THR A 2 -0.19 -14.63 3.10
CA THR A 2 0.10 -15.93 3.72
C THR A 2 -0.15 -17.10 2.79
N ALA A 3 -0.92 -16.89 1.71
CA ALA A 3 -1.24 -17.89 0.68
C ALA A 3 -1.69 -17.20 -0.62
N GLY A 4 -1.55 -17.90 -1.75
CA GLY A 4 -1.92 -17.42 -3.08
C GLY A 4 -0.84 -17.70 -4.13
N LYS A 5 -1.20 -17.66 -5.41
CA LYS A 5 -0.23 -17.68 -6.53
C LYS A 5 0.10 -16.24 -6.93
N TYR A 6 1.32 -16.01 -7.40
CA TYR A 6 1.69 -14.73 -8.00
C TYR A 6 0.75 -14.40 -9.18
N ARG A 7 0.17 -13.20 -9.16
CA ARG A 7 -0.76 -12.72 -10.21
C ARG A 7 -0.17 -11.61 -11.07
N GLY A 8 0.89 -10.96 -10.59
CA GLY A 8 1.49 -9.78 -11.23
C GLY A 8 1.85 -8.71 -10.21
N VAL A 9 2.29 -7.57 -10.73
CA VAL A 9 2.54 -6.34 -9.97
C VAL A 9 1.31 -5.44 -10.00
N HIS A 10 1.09 -4.66 -8.94
CA HIS A 10 -0.01 -3.71 -8.85
C HIS A 10 0.47 -2.40 -8.22
N ALA A 11 0.29 -1.28 -8.91
CA ALA A 11 0.66 0.04 -8.42
C ALA A 11 -0.50 0.65 -7.64
N VAL A 12 -0.18 1.27 -6.51
CA VAL A 12 -1.14 1.85 -5.56
C VAL A 12 -0.63 3.18 -5.03
N LYS A 13 -1.52 4.00 -4.46
CA LYS A 13 -1.11 5.26 -3.84
C LYS A 13 -0.86 5.05 -2.35
N LEU A 14 0.36 5.30 -1.91
CA LEU A 14 0.71 5.31 -0.50
C LEU A 14 0.34 6.66 0.14
N LEU A 15 -0.38 6.64 1.25
CA LEU A 15 -0.93 7.85 1.89
C LEU A 15 -0.38 8.10 3.30
N GLY A 16 0.11 7.06 3.97
CA GLY A 16 0.61 7.20 5.33
C GLY A 16 1.00 5.86 5.93
N TRP A 17 1.18 5.85 7.25
CA TRP A 17 1.57 4.67 8.00
C TRP A 17 1.03 4.75 9.43
N GLY A 18 1.03 3.62 10.13
CA GLY A 18 0.63 3.56 11.53
C GLY A 18 1.13 2.31 12.23
N VAL A 19 0.62 2.13 13.45
CA VAL A 19 0.73 0.91 14.24
C VAL A 19 -0.65 0.63 14.81
N GLU A 20 -1.15 -0.58 14.61
CA GLU A 20 -2.39 -1.06 15.23
C GLU A 20 -2.11 -2.40 15.90
N ASN A 21 -2.46 -2.52 17.19
CA ASN A 21 -2.27 -3.73 17.98
C ASN A 21 -0.83 -4.29 17.89
N GLY A 22 0.17 -3.40 17.92
CA GLY A 22 1.59 -3.75 17.80
C GLY A 22 2.09 -4.03 16.37
N THR A 23 1.20 -4.08 15.38
CA THR A 23 1.55 -4.35 13.98
C THR A 23 1.72 -3.05 13.20
N LYS A 24 2.91 -2.85 12.62
CA LYS A 24 3.22 -1.70 11.77
C LYS A 24 2.55 -1.88 10.40
N PHE A 25 1.87 -0.84 9.91
CA PHE A 25 1.26 -0.86 8.60
C PHE A 25 1.57 0.39 7.75
N TRP A 26 1.49 0.20 6.44
CA TRP A 26 1.32 1.22 5.40
C TRP A 26 -0.16 1.41 5.12
N LEU A 27 -0.63 2.65 5.00
CA LEU A 27 -1.97 2.99 4.53
C LEU A 27 -1.89 3.33 3.04
N GLY A 28 -2.63 2.58 2.23
CA GLY A 28 -2.72 2.82 0.79
C GLY A 28 -4.15 2.97 0.30
N ALA A 29 -4.31 3.72 -0.79
CA ALA A 29 -5.54 3.76 -1.58
C ALA A 29 -5.36 2.86 -2.81
N ASN A 30 -6.35 1.98 -3.02
CA ASN A 30 -6.43 1.12 -4.18
C ASN A 30 -7.25 1.79 -5.30
N SER A 31 -7.28 1.18 -6.48
CA SER A 31 -7.96 1.67 -7.69
C SER A 31 -9.08 0.75 -8.15
N TRP A 32 -9.72 0.02 -7.23
CA TRP A 32 -10.77 -0.97 -7.51
C TRP A 32 -12.13 -0.56 -6.92
N SER A 33 -12.48 0.73 -7.04
CA SER A 33 -13.71 1.30 -6.47
C SER A 33 -13.75 1.29 -4.93
N GLU A 34 -14.70 2.02 -4.36
CA GLU A 34 -14.85 2.21 -2.90
C GLU A 34 -15.50 0.99 -2.22
N ASP A 35 -16.18 0.12 -2.95
CA ASP A 35 -16.78 -1.11 -2.42
C ASP A 35 -15.73 -2.18 -2.09
N TRP A 36 -14.50 -2.03 -2.56
CA TRP A 36 -13.39 -2.92 -2.24
C TRP A 36 -12.71 -2.54 -0.92
N GLY A 37 -12.41 -3.55 -0.09
CA GLY A 37 -11.57 -3.38 1.09
C GLY A 37 -12.17 -2.43 2.14
N GLU A 38 -11.35 -1.53 2.67
CA GLU A 38 -11.74 -0.56 3.69
C GLU A 38 -12.20 0.75 3.03
N LYS A 39 -13.30 0.74 2.29
CA LYS A 39 -13.79 1.87 1.49
C LYS A 39 -12.82 2.33 0.38
N GLY A 40 -12.23 1.37 -0.34
CA GLY A 40 -11.19 1.60 -1.35
C GLY A 40 -9.77 1.67 -0.79
N TYR A 41 -9.61 1.65 0.53
CA TYR A 41 -8.31 1.67 1.20
C TYR A 41 -7.89 0.28 1.66
N PHE A 42 -6.61 0.16 1.99
CA PHE A 42 -6.05 -1.03 2.61
C PHE A 42 -4.90 -0.68 3.54
N ARG A 43 -4.64 -1.61 4.46
CA ARG A 43 -3.45 -1.62 5.31
C ARG A 43 -2.54 -2.75 4.90
N PHE A 44 -1.25 -2.48 4.81
CA PHE A 44 -0.27 -3.45 4.34
C PHE A 44 0.92 -3.54 5.30
N LEU A 45 1.48 -4.75 5.46
CA LEU A 45 2.57 -4.98 6.40
C LEU A 45 3.76 -4.07 6.07
N ARG A 46 4.28 -3.39 7.08
CA ARG A 46 5.34 -2.38 6.94
C ARG A 46 6.59 -2.77 7.72
N GLY A 47 7.74 -2.53 7.11
CA GLY A 47 9.07 -2.70 7.70
C GLY A 47 9.71 -4.06 7.41
N GLU A 48 9.11 -4.84 6.51
CA GLU A 48 9.59 -6.18 6.12
C GLU A 48 9.77 -6.33 4.61
N ASN A 49 9.58 -5.25 3.84
CA ASN A 49 9.49 -5.32 2.38
C ASN A 49 8.57 -6.47 1.90
N HIS A 50 7.43 -6.64 2.59
CA HIS A 50 6.50 -7.74 2.33
C HIS A 50 6.00 -7.67 0.89
N CYS A 51 6.06 -8.76 0.12
CA CYS A 51 5.74 -8.76 -1.32
C CYS A 51 6.47 -7.69 -2.16
N ASP A 52 7.72 -7.35 -1.81
CA ASP A 52 8.53 -6.33 -2.50
C ASP A 52 7.92 -4.92 -2.53
N PHE A 53 6.97 -4.66 -1.62
CA PHE A 53 6.18 -3.44 -1.60
C PHE A 53 7.02 -2.17 -1.34
N GLU A 54 8.18 -2.29 -0.68
CA GLU A 54 9.00 -1.16 -0.26
C GLU A 54 10.12 -0.84 -1.25
N GLN A 55 10.22 -1.58 -2.38
CA GLN A 55 11.24 -1.35 -3.41
C GLN A 55 10.81 -0.39 -4.53
N GLY A 56 9.50 -0.32 -4.83
CA GLY A 56 8.96 0.37 -6.00
C GLY A 56 8.44 1.79 -5.73
N ILE A 57 8.99 2.51 -4.74
CA ILE A 57 8.46 3.81 -4.32
C ILE A 57 8.96 4.92 -5.24
N SER A 58 8.03 5.67 -5.84
CA SER A 58 8.31 6.85 -6.65
C SER A 58 7.42 8.02 -6.22
N ALA A 59 7.97 9.22 -6.25
CA ALA A 59 7.29 10.47 -5.88
C ALA A 59 7.83 11.64 -6.71
N GLY A 60 7.08 12.74 -6.71
CA GLY A 60 7.48 13.99 -7.37
C GLY A 60 6.99 15.19 -6.58
N LEU A 61 7.74 16.30 -6.69
CA LEU A 61 7.31 17.60 -6.19
C LEU A 61 6.61 18.35 -7.33
N PHE A 62 5.46 18.96 -7.04
CA PHE A 62 4.83 19.87 -7.97
C PHE A 62 5.70 21.11 -8.18
N ARG A 63 5.78 21.59 -9.43
CA ARG A 63 6.29 22.93 -9.70
C ARG A 63 5.15 23.93 -9.55
N LEU A 64 5.46 25.05 -8.90
CA LEU A 64 4.48 26.09 -8.52
C LEU A 64 4.75 27.43 -9.22
N ASP A 65 5.61 27.44 -10.24
CA ASP A 65 5.94 28.61 -11.05
C ASP A 65 4.86 28.92 -12.10
#